data_AF-A0A173TGS0-F1
#
_entry.id   AF-A0A173TGS0-F1
#
_cell.length_a   1.000
_cell.length_b   1.000
_cell.length_c   1.000
_cell.angle_alpha   90.00
_cell.angle_beta   90.00
_cell.angle_gamma   90.00
#
_symmetry.space_group_name_H-M   'P 1'
#
loop_
_entity.id
_entity.type
_entity.pdbx_description
1 polymer ?
#
loop_
_entity_poly.entity_id
_entity_poly.type
_entity_poly.pdbx_seq_one_letter_code
_entity_poly.pdbx_strand_id
1 'polypeptide(L)'
;MSLNSIKRDLKDYIEENKALLEAWERVTYLTKKDGTPFKSMSKNFNNAIYKRKESFRGYILEVDTKFTPNHRRSYFRNYIDCGNKDNPNTLEEIKQKVSKEIESKKRFIKSLEKRLEIIDYAYEEFSKSYDDIRENLKELCENDVSLANMICEDIAKR
;
A
#
# COMPACT_ATOMS: atom_id res chain seq x y z
N MET A 1 -3.68 -20.89 2.27
CA MET A 1 -3.17 -19.53 2.53
C MET A 1 -3.15 -19.34 4.04
N SER A 2 -2.02 -19.00 4.65
CA SER A 2 -1.93 -18.87 6.12
C SER A 2 -2.11 -17.43 6.57
N LEU A 3 -2.54 -17.21 7.81
CA LEU A 3 -2.63 -15.87 8.39
C LEU A 3 -1.29 -15.12 8.29
N ASN A 4 -0.17 -15.81 8.54
CA ASN A 4 1.16 -15.24 8.41
C ASN A 4 1.48 -14.79 6.99
N SER A 5 1.03 -15.55 5.97
CA SER A 5 1.16 -15.11 4.57
C SER A 5 0.34 -13.86 4.28
N ILE A 6 -0.92 -13.79 4.76
CA ILE A 6 -1.79 -12.61 4.58
C ILE A 6 -1.19 -11.38 5.27
N LYS A 7 -0.70 -11.52 6.50
CA LYS A 7 -0.05 -10.43 7.25
C LYS A 7 1.19 -9.92 6.53
N ARG A 8 2.04 -10.83 6.02
CA ARG A 8 3.24 -10.46 5.27
C ARG A 8 2.87 -9.71 3.99
N ASP A 9 1.95 -10.25 3.20
CA ASP A 9 1.56 -9.64 1.93
C ASP A 9 0.92 -8.25 2.15
N LEU A 10 0.14 -8.08 3.23
CA LEU A 10 -0.41 -6.77 3.62
C LEU A 10 0.69 -5.78 4.06
N LYS A 11 1.69 -6.23 4.81
CA LYS A 11 2.86 -5.41 5.19
C LYS A 11 3.65 -4.97 3.96
N ASP A 12 3.95 -5.90 3.05
CA ASP A 12 4.64 -5.59 1.80
C ASP A 12 3.86 -4.54 0.97
N TYR A 13 2.53 -4.67 0.92
CA TYR A 13 1.67 -3.72 0.20
C TYR A 13 1.59 -2.33 0.87
N ILE A 14 1.61 -2.26 2.21
CA ILE A 14 1.71 -0.99 2.96
C ILE A 14 3.01 -0.29 2.60
N GLU A 15 4.13 -1.00 2.66
CA GLU A 15 5.46 -0.43 2.39
C GLU A 15 5.60 0.00 0.91
N GLU A 16 5.00 -0.75 -0.02
CA GLU A 16 4.92 -0.34 -1.43
C GLU A 16 4.19 1.01 -1.59
N ASN A 17 3.06 1.18 -0.91
CA ASN A 17 2.27 2.42 -0.96
C ASN A 17 2.98 3.58 -0.24
N LYS A 18 3.73 3.33 0.83
CA LYS A 18 4.59 4.35 1.46
C LYS A 18 5.68 4.83 0.50
N ALA A 19 6.35 3.92 -0.21
CA ALA A 19 7.34 4.28 -1.21
C ALA A 19 6.73 5.10 -2.39
N LEU A 20 5.49 4.79 -2.80
CA LEU A 20 4.74 5.61 -3.75
C LEU A 20 4.45 7.01 -3.22
N LEU A 21 3.98 7.09 -1.97
CA LEU A 21 3.69 8.36 -1.31
C LEU A 21 4.94 9.24 -1.27
N GLU A 22 6.07 8.69 -0.83
CA GLU A 22 7.35 9.42 -0.81
C GLU A 22 7.77 9.90 -2.21
N ALA A 23 7.57 9.07 -3.25
CA ALA A 23 7.89 9.48 -4.62
C ALA A 23 7.03 10.66 -5.09
N TRP A 24 5.74 10.67 -4.73
CA TRP A 24 4.87 11.81 -5.00
C TRP A 24 5.22 13.05 -4.17
N GLU A 25 5.58 12.89 -2.89
CA GLU A 25 5.99 13.99 -2.03
C GLU A 25 7.33 14.62 -2.45
N ARG A 26 8.19 13.87 -3.14
CA ARG A 26 9.42 14.38 -3.76
C ARG A 26 9.18 15.21 -5.02
N VAL A 27 7.98 15.21 -5.59
CA VAL A 27 7.69 16.00 -6.79
C VAL A 27 7.75 17.48 -6.46
N THR A 28 8.69 18.19 -7.09
CA THR A 28 8.82 19.65 -6.94
C THR A 28 8.59 20.37 -8.26
N TYR A 29 8.20 21.64 -8.16
CA TYR A 29 7.84 22.47 -9.31
C TYR A 29 8.94 23.48 -9.61
N LEU A 30 9.43 23.46 -10.85
CA LEU A 30 10.51 24.33 -11.30
C LEU A 30 9.95 25.54 -12.04
N THR A 31 10.58 26.69 -11.84
CA THR A 31 10.29 27.93 -12.56
C THR A 31 11.55 28.48 -13.22
N LYS A 32 11.36 29.41 -14.16
CA LYS A 32 12.47 30.23 -14.66
C LYS A 32 12.97 31.17 -13.57
N LYS A 33 14.09 31.86 -13.85
CA LYS A 33 14.68 32.89 -12.97
C LYS A 33 13.70 34.02 -12.61
N ASP A 34 12.78 34.35 -13.51
CA ASP A 34 11.75 35.38 -13.33
C ASP A 34 10.50 34.88 -12.58
N GLY A 35 10.49 33.63 -12.10
CA GLY A 35 9.35 33.01 -11.42
C GLY A 35 8.27 32.46 -12.35
N THR A 36 8.37 32.68 -13.67
CA THR A 36 7.37 32.19 -14.63
C THR A 36 7.56 30.70 -14.96
N PRO A 37 6.49 29.98 -15.32
CA PRO A 37 6.59 28.60 -15.80
C PRO A 37 7.39 28.46 -17.11
N PHE A 38 7.97 27.28 -17.32
CA PHE A 38 8.57 26.90 -18.60
C PHE A 38 7.49 26.63 -19.65
N LYS A 39 7.74 27.04 -20.90
CA LYS A 39 6.87 26.74 -22.05
C LYS A 39 6.70 25.24 -22.30
N SER A 40 7.77 24.47 -22.07
CA SER A 40 7.72 23.00 -22.15
C SER A 40 7.21 22.45 -20.82
N MET A 41 6.06 21.78 -20.83
CA MET A 41 5.42 21.24 -19.62
C MET A 41 6.37 20.34 -18.82
N SER A 42 7.15 19.49 -19.49
CA SER A 42 8.12 18.58 -18.86
C SER A 42 9.22 19.25 -18.04
N LYS A 43 9.54 20.52 -18.30
CA LYS A 43 10.57 21.25 -17.55
C LYS A 43 10.05 21.83 -16.23
N ASN A 44 8.74 21.82 -16.01
CA ASN A 44 8.12 22.36 -14.80
C ASN A 44 8.12 21.39 -13.62
N PHE A 45 8.55 20.13 -13.82
CA PHE A 45 8.54 19.10 -12.79
C PHE A 45 9.94 18.56 -12.55
N ASN A 46 10.27 18.34 -11.28
CA ASN A 46 11.43 17.59 -10.84
C ASN A 46 10.99 16.35 -10.06
N ASN A 47 11.78 15.29 -10.11
CA ASN A 47 11.43 13.96 -9.57
C ASN A 47 10.16 13.32 -10.15
N ALA A 48 9.68 13.83 -11.29
CA ALA A 48 8.60 13.24 -12.07
C ALA A 48 8.84 13.45 -13.56
N ILE A 49 8.27 12.57 -14.39
CA ILE A 49 8.41 12.58 -15.84
C ILE A 49 7.05 12.89 -16.46
N TYR A 50 6.93 14.07 -17.06
CA TYR A 50 5.77 14.40 -17.89
C TYR A 50 6.02 13.90 -19.32
N LYS A 51 5.16 13.01 -19.81
CA LYS A 51 5.29 12.42 -21.15
C LYS A 51 3.95 12.08 -21.77
N ARG A 52 3.95 11.95 -23.10
CA ARG A 52 2.81 11.42 -23.84
C ARG A 52 2.75 9.90 -23.69
N LYS A 53 1.57 9.35 -23.46
CA LYS A 53 1.31 7.92 -23.41
C LYS A 53 0.44 7.52 -24.59
N GLU A 54 1.03 6.77 -25.51
CA GLU A 54 0.39 6.47 -26.80
C GLU A 54 -0.85 5.59 -26.67
N SER A 55 -0.86 4.68 -25.70
CA SER A 55 -1.92 3.68 -25.51
C SER A 55 -3.31 4.29 -25.28
N PHE A 56 -3.40 5.53 -24.79
CA PHE A 56 -4.67 6.26 -24.67
C PHE A 56 -4.61 7.69 -25.22
N ARG A 57 -3.61 7.98 -26.07
CA ARG A 57 -3.42 9.29 -26.74
C ARG A 57 -3.46 10.50 -25.79
N GLY A 58 -2.95 10.34 -24.57
CA GLY A 58 -2.93 11.39 -23.54
C GLY A 58 -1.56 11.68 -22.97
N TYR A 59 -1.53 12.55 -21.97
CA TYR A 59 -0.36 12.92 -21.22
C TYR A 59 -0.44 12.35 -19.81
N ILE A 60 0.72 12.03 -19.25
CA ILE A 60 0.83 11.59 -17.86
C ILE A 60 1.96 12.32 -17.17
N LEU A 61 1.84 12.43 -15.87
CA LEU A 61 2.95 12.71 -14.97
C LEU A 61 3.25 11.42 -14.21
N GLU A 62 4.45 10.88 -14.41
CA GLU A 62 4.89 9.61 -13.85
C GLU A 62 5.95 9.82 -12.77
N VAL A 63 5.86 9.08 -11.67
CA VAL A 63 6.88 8.98 -10.64
C VAL A 63 7.45 7.56 -10.63
N ASP A 64 8.76 7.47 -10.46
CA ASP A 64 9.46 6.19 -10.29
C ASP A 64 9.74 5.95 -8.80
N THR A 65 9.51 4.71 -8.35
CA THR A 65 9.98 4.26 -7.04
C THR A 65 11.17 3.33 -7.19
N LYS A 66 12.07 3.40 -6.21
CA LYS A 66 13.06 2.36 -5.96
C LYS A 66 12.63 1.62 -4.72
N PHE A 67 11.62 0.77 -4.83
CA PHE A 67 11.22 -0.11 -3.73
C PHE A 67 11.53 -1.54 -4.11
N THR A 68 12.10 -2.27 -3.17
CA THR A 68 12.53 -3.65 -3.35
C THR A 68 12.03 -4.47 -2.17
N PRO A 69 10.77 -4.92 -2.17
CA PRO A 69 10.34 -5.92 -1.21
C PRO A 69 10.87 -7.29 -1.68
N ASN A 70 11.53 -8.03 -0.78
CA ASN A 70 11.87 -9.45 -0.95
C ASN A 70 12.62 -9.85 -2.25
N HIS A 71 13.68 -9.12 -2.59
CA HIS A 71 14.69 -9.48 -3.63
C HIS A 71 14.20 -9.63 -5.08
N ARG A 72 13.01 -9.15 -5.44
CA ARG A 72 12.65 -8.96 -6.85
C ARG A 72 12.60 -7.47 -7.13
N ARG A 73 13.61 -6.96 -7.86
CA ARG A 73 13.67 -5.55 -8.31
C ARG A 73 12.50 -5.27 -9.25
N SER A 74 11.33 -4.95 -8.71
CA SER A 74 10.21 -4.44 -9.47
C SER A 74 10.18 -2.92 -9.30
N TYR A 75 10.75 -2.20 -10.24
CA TYR A 75 10.41 -0.80 -10.45
C TYR A 75 8.91 -0.74 -10.72
N PHE A 76 8.13 -0.15 -9.82
CA PHE A 76 6.74 0.17 -10.11
C PHE A 76 6.61 1.66 -10.39
N ARG A 77 5.94 1.94 -11.49
CA ARG A 77 5.63 3.28 -11.96
C ARG A 77 4.22 3.60 -11.54
N ASN A 78 4.04 4.78 -10.97
CA ASN A 78 2.72 5.34 -10.75
C ASN A 78 2.60 6.64 -11.55
N TYR A 79 1.40 6.91 -12.05
CA TYR A 79 1.17 8.11 -12.83
C TYR A 79 -0.22 8.67 -12.58
N ILE A 80 -0.34 9.98 -12.75
CA ILE A 80 -1.62 10.67 -12.88
C ILE A 80 -1.88 11.00 -14.35
N ASP A 81 -3.15 10.97 -14.74
CA ASP A 81 -3.58 11.45 -16.05
C ASP A 81 -3.52 12.98 -16.10
N CYS A 82 -2.89 13.52 -17.15
CA CYS A 82 -2.73 14.95 -17.41
C CYS A 82 -3.51 15.41 -18.65
N GLY A 83 -4.57 14.70 -19.02
CA GLY A 83 -5.45 15.08 -20.11
C GLY A 83 -5.00 14.54 -21.45
N ASN A 84 -5.78 14.80 -22.49
CA ASN A 84 -5.51 14.28 -23.83
C ASN A 84 -4.83 15.34 -24.72
N LYS A 85 -4.54 14.98 -25.98
CA LYS A 85 -3.91 15.90 -26.93
C LYS A 85 -4.76 17.17 -27.19
N ASP A 86 -6.07 17.03 -27.21
CA ASP A 86 -7.00 18.09 -27.58
C ASP A 86 -7.34 18.99 -26.39
N ASN A 87 -7.30 18.43 -25.18
CA ASN A 87 -7.54 19.12 -23.92
C ASN A 87 -6.51 18.69 -22.85
N PRO A 88 -5.25 19.13 -22.97
CA PRO A 88 -4.22 18.83 -21.98
C PRO A 88 -4.45 19.65 -20.70
N ASN A 89 -4.15 19.07 -19.54
CA ASN A 89 -4.26 19.80 -18.29
C ASN A 89 -3.25 20.94 -18.20
N THR A 90 -3.67 22.03 -17.56
CA THR A 90 -2.78 23.13 -17.20
C THR A 90 -1.81 22.71 -16.11
N LEU A 91 -0.71 23.46 -15.93
CA LEU A 91 0.25 23.20 -14.86
C LEU A 91 -0.43 23.19 -13.48
N GLU A 92 -1.37 24.11 -13.23
CA GLU A 92 -2.04 24.24 -11.95
C GLU A 92 -3.00 23.06 -11.67
N GLU A 93 -3.72 22.60 -12.70
CA GLU A 93 -4.53 21.38 -12.59
C GLU A 93 -3.68 20.15 -12.28
N ILE A 94 -2.50 20.04 -12.89
CA ILE A 94 -1.57 18.94 -12.62
C ILE A 94 -1.07 19.03 -11.17
N LYS A 95 -0.70 20.21 -10.67
CA LYS A 95 -0.30 20.42 -9.26
C LYS A 95 -1.40 19.98 -8.29
N GLN A 96 -2.65 20.39 -8.56
CA GLN A 96 -3.79 19.98 -7.74
C GLN A 96 -4.01 18.46 -7.77
N LYS A 97 -3.83 17.82 -8.92
CA LYS A 97 -3.90 16.35 -9.04
C LYS A 97 -2.80 15.66 -8.23
N VAL A 98 -1.56 16.19 -8.24
CA VAL A 98 -0.47 15.68 -7.38
C VAL A 98 -0.85 15.78 -5.91
N SER A 99 -1.35 16.93 -5.45
CA SER A 99 -1.81 17.09 -4.06
C SER A 99 -2.94 16.12 -3.70
N LYS A 100 -3.90 15.91 -4.61
CA LYS A 100 -4.99 14.94 -4.40
C LYS A 100 -4.47 13.50 -4.32
N GLU A 101 -3.49 13.14 -5.14
CA GLU A 101 -2.88 11.80 -5.12
C GLU A 101 -2.15 11.55 -3.80
N ILE A 102 -1.36 12.51 -3.31
CA ILE A 102 -0.67 12.45 -2.01
C ILE A 102 -1.69 12.21 -0.88
N GLU A 103 -2.74 13.04 -0.80
CA GLU A 103 -3.73 12.93 0.27
C GLU A 103 -4.58 11.66 0.18
N SER A 104 -4.91 11.22 -1.04
CA SER A 104 -5.57 9.94 -1.27
C SER A 104 -4.70 8.78 -0.78
N LYS A 105 -3.39 8.79 -1.10
CA LYS A 105 -2.45 7.74 -0.70
C LYS A 105 -2.28 7.68 0.81
N LYS A 106 -2.14 8.81 1.50
CA LYS A 106 -2.08 8.88 2.97
C LYS A 106 -3.29 8.22 3.62
N ARG A 107 -4.51 8.54 3.14
CA ARG A 107 -5.74 7.92 3.65
C ARG A 107 -5.78 6.41 3.38
N PHE A 108 -5.33 6.00 2.20
CA PHE A 108 -5.30 4.59 1.82
C PHE A 108 -4.32 3.77 2.70
N ILE A 109 -3.09 4.27 2.89
CA ILE A 109 -2.09 3.65 3.78
C ILE A 109 -2.65 3.50 5.19
N LYS A 110 -3.24 4.56 5.76
CA LYS A 110 -3.86 4.51 7.09
C LYS A 110 -4.97 3.45 7.18
N SER A 111 -5.75 3.29 6.12
CA SER A 111 -6.77 2.23 6.05
C SER A 111 -6.15 0.82 6.04
N LEU A 112 -5.05 0.61 5.33
CA LEU A 112 -4.33 -0.66 5.32
C LEU A 112 -3.70 -0.98 6.67
N GLU A 113 -3.07 0.00 7.32
CA GLU A 113 -2.51 -0.13 8.66
C GLU A 113 -3.61 -0.50 9.68
N LYS A 114 -4.79 0.10 9.58
CA LYS A 114 -5.93 -0.26 10.45
C LYS A 114 -6.41 -1.69 10.22
N ARG A 115 -6.41 -2.17 8.98
CA ARG A 115 -6.75 -3.57 8.67
C ARG A 115 -5.73 -4.53 9.28
N LEU A 116 -4.44 -4.20 9.23
CA LEU A 116 -3.40 -5.00 9.85
C LEU A 116 -3.60 -5.11 11.36
N GLU A 117 -3.89 -3.98 12.03
CA GLU A 117 -4.21 -3.93 13.47
C GLU A 117 -5.41 -4.82 13.82
N ILE A 118 -6.49 -4.78 13.03
CA ILE A 118 -7.68 -5.62 13.24
C ILE A 118 -7.33 -7.10 13.11
N ILE A 119 -6.49 -7.47 12.14
CA ILE A 119 -6.05 -8.86 11.93
C ILE A 119 -5.19 -9.33 13.11
N ASP A 120 -4.31 -8.48 13.62
CA ASP A 120 -3.49 -8.78 14.81
C ASP A 120 -4.37 -8.99 16.04
N TYR A 121 -5.29 -8.07 16.32
CA TYR A 121 -6.22 -8.16 17.45
C TYR A 121 -7.13 -9.40 17.37
N ALA A 122 -7.76 -9.65 16.22
CA ALA A 122 -8.65 -10.81 16.05
C ALA A 122 -7.91 -12.14 16.25
N TYR A 123 -6.64 -12.20 15.86
CA TYR A 123 -5.81 -13.38 16.07
C TYR A 123 -5.45 -13.58 17.55
N GLU A 124 -5.08 -12.51 18.25
CA GLU A 124 -4.78 -12.57 19.68
C GLU A 124 -5.98 -13.04 20.50
N GLU A 125 -7.17 -12.50 20.23
CA GLU A 125 -8.40 -12.89 20.92
C GLU A 125 -8.80 -14.34 20.62
N PHE A 126 -8.65 -14.78 19.36
CA PHE A 126 -8.85 -16.17 19.00
C PHE A 126 -7.86 -17.10 19.70
N SER A 127 -6.57 -16.74 19.73
CA SER A 127 -5.53 -17.55 20.37
C SER A 127 -5.80 -17.72 21.86
N LYS A 128 -6.15 -16.64 22.58
CA LYS A 128 -6.51 -16.71 24.01
C LYS A 128 -7.71 -17.62 24.23
N SER A 129 -8.79 -17.42 23.44
CA SER A 129 -10.00 -18.24 23.56
C SER A 129 -9.72 -19.72 23.32
N TYR A 130 -8.84 -20.03 22.37
CA TYR A 130 -8.42 -21.40 22.09
C TYR A 130 -7.59 -22.00 23.24
N ASP A 131 -6.65 -21.24 23.80
CA ASP A 131 -5.86 -21.66 24.96
C ASP A 131 -6.75 -21.89 26.19
N ASP A 132 -7.73 -21.00 26.44
CA ASP A 132 -8.70 -21.15 27.53
C ASP A 132 -9.55 -22.42 27.36
N ILE A 133 -10.05 -22.70 26.15
CA ILE A 133 -10.77 -23.94 25.84
C ILE A 133 -9.89 -25.17 26.10
N ARG A 134 -8.62 -25.10 25.71
CA ARG A 134 -7.67 -26.20 25.88
C ARG A 134 -7.39 -26.48 27.36
N GLU A 135 -7.20 -25.45 28.19
CA GLU A 135 -7.01 -25.63 29.63
C GLU A 135 -8.29 -26.18 30.29
N ASN A 136 -9.46 -25.63 29.96
CA ASN A 136 -10.75 -26.15 30.46
C ASN A 136 -10.97 -27.63 30.08
N LEU A 137 -10.60 -28.03 28.86
CA LEU A 137 -10.70 -29.42 28.41
C LEU A 137 -9.77 -30.35 29.20
N LYS A 138 -8.56 -29.91 29.57
CA LYS A 138 -7.66 -30.70 30.42
C LYS A 138 -8.27 -30.93 31.79
N GLU A 139 -8.85 -29.90 32.40
CA GLU A 139 -9.53 -30.00 33.69
C GLU A 139 -10.72 -30.98 33.62
N LEU A 140 -11.55 -30.88 32.58
CA LEU A 140 -12.71 -31.76 32.36
C LEU A 140 -12.31 -33.22 32.09
N CYS A 141 -11.14 -33.46 31.51
CA CYS A 141 -10.61 -34.81 31.28
C CYS A 141 -9.82 -35.35 32.50
N GLU A 142 -10.00 -34.80 33.69
CA GLU A 142 -9.27 -35.19 34.92
C GLU A 142 -7.74 -35.10 34.77
N ASN A 143 -7.25 -34.20 33.92
CA ASN A 143 -5.86 -34.10 33.49
C ASN A 143 -5.33 -35.30 32.67
N ASP A 144 -6.20 -36.11 32.05
CA ASP A 144 -5.81 -37.00 30.97
C ASP A 144 -5.41 -36.17 29.74
N VAL A 145 -4.12 -35.83 29.71
CA VAL A 145 -3.49 -35.02 28.67
C VAL A 145 -3.62 -35.69 27.29
N SER A 146 -3.70 -37.03 27.23
CA SER A 146 -3.82 -37.75 25.95
C SER A 146 -5.21 -37.59 25.36
N LEU A 147 -6.26 -37.69 26.18
CA LEU A 147 -7.64 -37.49 25.75
C LEU A 147 -7.89 -36.03 25.36
N ALA A 148 -7.43 -35.08 26.18
CA ALA A 148 -7.57 -33.66 25.90
C ALA A 148 -6.86 -33.25 24.60
N ASN A 149 -5.63 -33.74 24.35
CA ASN A 149 -4.91 -33.45 23.11
C ASN A 149 -5.58 -34.08 21.87
N MET A 150 -6.12 -35.30 21.96
CA MET A 150 -6.88 -35.91 20.85
C MET A 150 -8.11 -35.07 20.47
N ILE A 151 -8.85 -34.55 21.45
CA ILE A 151 -10.02 -33.70 21.21
C ILE A 151 -9.60 -32.37 20.58
N CYS A 152 -8.54 -31.72 21.08
CA CYS A 152 -8.00 -30.50 20.48
C CYS A 152 -7.50 -30.73 19.04
N GLU A 153 -6.85 -31.85 18.76
CA GLU A 153 -6.41 -32.20 17.41
C GLU A 153 -7.58 -32.46 16.44
N ASP A 154 -8.68 -33.05 16.90
CA ASP A 154 -9.89 -33.23 16.07
C ASP A 154 -10.55 -31.87 15.79
N ILE A 155 -10.62 -30.99 16.78
CA ILE A 155 -11.14 -29.61 16.62
C ILE A 155 -10.28 -28.83 15.62
N ALA A 156 -8.95 -28.91 15.72
CA ALA A 156 -8.03 -28.18 14.84
C ALA A 156 -7.99 -28.70 13.39
N LYS A 157 -8.50 -29.91 13.13
CA LYS A 157 -8.58 -30.53 11.79
C LYS A 157 -9.87 -30.20 11.03
N ARG A 158 -10.89 -29.66 11.70
CA ARG A 158 -12.16 -29.23 11.09
C ARG A 158 -12.08 -27.78 10.59
#